data_AF-A0A3B3QES2-F1
#
_entry.id   AF-A0A3B3QES2-F1
#
_cell.length_a   1.000
_cell.length_b   1.000
_cell.length_c   1.000
_cell.angle_alpha   90.00
_cell.angle_beta   90.00
_cell.angle_gamma   90.00
#
_symmetry.space_group_name_H-M   'P 1'
#
loop_
_entity.id
_entity.type
_entity.pdbx_description
1 polymer ?
#
loop_
_entity_poly.entity_id
_entity_poly.type
_entity_poly.pdbx_seq_one_letter_code
_entity_poly.pdbx_strand_id
1 'polypeptide(L)'
;MNSRKGEGDDSVFGCNDKSWRLYCYPSSYSFQHNNVKIAVSGPPSPRIGVYLDHGAGTLSFYSVSDTVTLLHRVQTTFTEPLYPGFALWRSAAKLSDEVLTGHTRDLKQGKTGSGRQNVGTGNR
;
A
#
# COMPACT_ATOMS: atom_id res chain seq x y z
N MET A 1 -18.03 24.72 -11.15
CA MET A 1 -18.65 23.37 -11.10
C MET A 1 -17.63 22.40 -11.68
N ASN A 2 -16.94 21.65 -10.83
CA ASN A 2 -15.96 20.65 -11.29
C ASN A 2 -16.74 19.48 -11.89
N SER A 3 -16.76 19.40 -13.22
CA SER A 3 -17.38 18.30 -13.93
C SER A 3 -16.61 17.03 -13.60
N ARG A 4 -17.23 16.10 -12.85
CA ARG A 4 -16.70 14.74 -12.68
C ARG A 4 -16.76 13.92 -13.98
N LYS A 5 -17.28 14.51 -15.06
CA LYS A 5 -17.49 13.89 -16.37
C LYS A 5 -16.62 14.65 -17.38
N GLY A 6 -15.46 14.08 -17.70
CA GLY A 6 -14.51 14.61 -18.68
C GLY A 6 -13.22 13.78 -18.70
N GLU A 7 -12.57 13.71 -19.86
CA GLU A 7 -11.27 13.03 -20.05
C GLU A 7 -10.07 13.97 -19.78
N GLY A 8 -10.33 15.19 -19.30
CA GLY A 8 -9.29 16.19 -19.00
C GLY A 8 -8.62 15.97 -17.64
N ASP A 9 -7.47 16.62 -17.45
CA ASP A 9 -6.62 16.52 -16.26
C ASP A 9 -7.37 16.74 -14.92
N ASP A 10 -8.44 17.55 -14.93
CA ASP A 10 -9.26 17.81 -13.74
C ASP A 10 -9.96 16.56 -13.16
N SER A 11 -10.19 15.52 -13.96
CA SER A 11 -10.87 14.30 -13.51
C SER A 11 -9.92 13.18 -13.08
N VAL A 12 -8.63 13.29 -13.38
CA VAL A 12 -7.62 12.27 -13.09
C VAL A 12 -6.93 12.57 -11.76
N PHE A 13 -6.91 11.58 -10.86
CA PHE A 13 -6.20 11.72 -9.58
C PHE A 13 -4.72 12.12 -9.79
N GLY A 14 -4.27 13.14 -9.07
CA GLY A 14 -2.92 13.68 -9.12
C GLY A 14 -2.67 14.69 -10.25
N CYS A 15 -3.60 14.85 -11.20
CA CYS A 15 -3.48 15.81 -12.31
C CYS A 15 -4.09 17.19 -11.99
N ASN A 16 -4.46 17.43 -10.73
CA ASN A 16 -4.93 18.73 -10.23
C ASN A 16 -4.34 19.01 -8.84
N ASP A 17 -4.56 20.22 -8.35
CA ASP A 17 -4.09 20.73 -7.05
C ASP A 17 -4.92 20.23 -5.84
N LYS A 18 -6.00 19.48 -6.08
CA LYS A 18 -6.90 18.94 -5.04
C LYS A 18 -6.73 17.45 -4.79
N SER A 19 -5.81 16.80 -5.50
CA SER A 19 -5.63 15.37 -5.42
C SER A 19 -4.16 14.96 -5.45
N TRP A 20 -3.88 13.83 -4.80
CA TRP A 20 -2.58 13.19 -4.75
C TRP A 20 -2.74 11.75 -5.18
N ARG A 21 -1.79 11.23 -5.94
CA ARG A 21 -1.79 9.84 -6.42
C ARG A 21 -0.45 9.19 -6.17
N LEU A 22 -0.47 7.99 -5.59
CA LEU A 22 0.61 7.02 -5.74
C LEU A 22 0.21 6.02 -6.83
N TYR A 23 0.97 5.99 -7.92
CA TYR A 23 0.82 4.97 -8.95
C TYR A 23 1.81 3.83 -8.71
N CYS A 24 1.30 2.61 -8.67
CA CYS A 24 2.08 1.41 -8.39
C CYS A 24 2.26 0.58 -9.66
N TYR A 25 3.51 0.40 -10.07
CA TYR A 25 3.91 -0.62 -11.05
C TYR A 25 4.48 -1.83 -10.31
N PRO A 26 4.60 -3.01 -10.95
CA PRO A 26 5.12 -4.21 -10.31
C PRO A 26 6.50 -4.05 -9.64
N SER A 27 7.33 -3.15 -10.16
CA SER A 27 8.71 -2.93 -9.69
C SER A 27 9.06 -1.48 -9.38
N SER A 28 8.10 -0.55 -9.44
CA SER A 28 8.37 0.87 -9.22
C SER A 28 7.14 1.65 -8.79
N TYR A 29 7.38 2.82 -8.19
CA TYR A 29 6.33 3.73 -7.76
C TYR A 29 6.53 5.10 -8.40
N SER A 30 5.43 5.82 -8.60
CA SER A 30 5.50 7.24 -8.89
C SER A 30 4.43 7.99 -8.12
N PHE A 31 4.82 9.12 -7.55
CA PHE A 31 3.92 10.04 -6.90
C PHE A 31 3.53 11.14 -7.89
N GLN A 32 2.28 11.60 -7.83
CA GLN A 32 1.79 12.65 -8.70
C GLN A 32 0.83 13.59 -7.97
N HIS A 33 1.03 14.90 -8.17
CA HIS A 33 0.19 15.98 -7.66
C HIS A 33 0.32 17.21 -8.55
N ASN A 34 -0.79 17.88 -8.86
CA ASN A 34 -0.82 19.08 -9.69
C ASN A 34 -0.03 18.93 -11.00
N ASN A 35 -0.23 17.80 -11.71
CA ASN A 35 0.49 17.42 -12.94
C ASN A 35 2.01 17.19 -12.79
N VAL A 36 2.57 17.35 -11.59
CA VAL A 36 3.97 17.04 -11.32
C VAL A 36 4.09 15.59 -10.90
N LYS A 37 4.86 14.81 -11.68
CA LYS A 37 5.14 13.39 -11.41
C LYS A 37 6.58 13.21 -10.95
N ILE A 38 6.78 12.46 -9.87
CA ILE A 38 8.08 12.18 -9.27
C ILE A 38 8.23 10.66 -9.13
N ALA A 39 9.40 10.13 -9.50
CA ALA A 39 9.74 8.73 -9.27
C ALA A 39 9.93 8.48 -7.77
N VAL A 40 9.36 7.40 -7.26
CA VAL A 40 9.46 7.01 -5.85
C VAL A 40 10.15 5.66 -5.77
N SER A 41 11.21 5.59 -4.96
CA SER A 41 11.92 4.36 -4.67
C SER A 41 11.28 3.63 -3.49
N GLY A 42 11.28 2.31 -3.55
CA GLY A 42 10.84 1.46 -2.45
C GLY A 42 10.74 0.01 -2.86
N PRO A 43 10.66 -0.91 -1.89
CA PRO A 43 10.51 -2.33 -2.18
C PRO A 43 9.12 -2.61 -2.76
N PRO A 44 9.00 -3.54 -3.74
CA PRO A 44 7.72 -4.02 -4.22
C PRO A 44 6.83 -4.50 -3.06
N SER A 45 5.53 -4.24 -3.17
CA SER A 45 4.61 -4.46 -2.06
C SER A 45 3.29 -5.05 -2.53
N PRO A 46 2.77 -6.10 -1.85
CA PRO A 46 1.42 -6.58 -2.10
C PRO A 46 0.34 -5.67 -1.51
N ARG A 47 0.70 -4.82 -0.52
CA ARG A 47 -0.20 -3.90 0.17
C ARG A 47 0.38 -2.50 0.22
N ILE A 48 -0.46 -1.49 0.02
CA ILE A 48 -0.07 -0.08 0.19
C ILE A 48 -0.80 0.46 1.41
N GLY A 49 -0.03 0.92 2.39
CA GLY A 49 -0.56 1.65 3.53
C GLY A 49 -0.71 3.12 3.17
N VAL A 50 -1.82 3.74 3.58
CA VAL A 50 -2.04 5.18 3.43
C VAL A 50 -2.38 5.74 4.80
N TYR A 51 -1.63 6.74 5.23
CA TYR A 51 -1.85 7.44 6.49
C TYR A 51 -2.14 8.91 6.21
N LEU A 52 -3.19 9.42 6.84
CA LEU A 52 -3.59 10.82 6.79
C LEU A 52 -3.69 11.37 8.20
N ASP A 53 -2.89 12.40 8.49
CA ASP A 53 -3.08 13.29 9.61
C ASP A 53 -3.55 14.64 9.07
N HIS A 54 -4.85 14.90 9.17
CA HIS A 54 -5.44 16.12 8.64
C HIS A 54 -4.98 17.35 9.44
N GLY A 55 -4.90 17.23 10.78
CA GLY A 55 -4.51 18.33 11.66
C GLY A 55 -3.05 18.70 11.53
N ALA A 56 -2.16 17.71 11.40
CA ALA A 56 -0.75 17.95 11.14
C ALA A 56 -0.46 18.27 9.67
N GLY A 57 -1.40 18.06 8.75
CA GLY A 57 -1.19 18.32 7.32
C GLY A 57 -0.28 17.29 6.64
N THR A 58 -0.32 16.03 7.08
CA THR A 58 0.55 14.96 6.57
C THR A 58 -0.25 13.91 5.83
N LEU A 59 0.18 13.58 4.60
CA LEU A 59 -0.26 12.40 3.87
C LEU A 59 0.95 11.53 3.53
N SER A 60 0.94 10.28 3.98
CA SER A 60 2.07 9.35 3.82
C SER A 60 1.62 8.03 3.18
N PHE A 61 2.47 7.51 2.31
CA PHE A 61 2.29 6.23 1.63
C PHE A 61 3.37 5.26 2.05
N TYR A 62 3.00 4.00 2.27
CA TYR A 62 3.89 2.95 2.76
C TYR A 62 3.82 1.70 1.90
N SER A 63 4.96 1.05 1.73
CA SER A 63 5.06 -0.35 1.31
C SER A 63 4.90 -1.21 2.57
N VAL A 64 3.98 -2.17 2.52
CA VAL A 64 3.62 -3.07 3.62
C VAL A 64 3.77 -4.51 3.14
N SER A 65 4.87 -5.13 3.54
CA SER A 65 5.16 -6.56 3.31
C SER A 65 5.51 -7.22 4.64
N ASP A 66 6.74 -7.75 4.77
CA ASP A 66 7.29 -8.20 6.05
C ASP A 66 7.73 -7.02 6.93
N THR A 67 8.00 -5.87 6.31
CA THR A 67 8.30 -4.60 6.97
C THR A 67 7.41 -3.49 6.42
N VAL A 68 7.26 -2.43 7.22
CA VAL A 68 6.59 -1.20 6.82
C VAL A 68 7.65 -0.18 6.43
N THR A 69 7.68 0.21 5.15
CA THR A 69 8.66 1.15 4.60
C THR A 69 7.95 2.38 4.07
N LEU A 70 8.38 3.58 4.49
CA LEU A 70 7.86 4.84 3.95
C LEU A 70 8.28 4.98 2.48
N LEU A 71 7.31 5.15 1.59
CA LEU A 71 7.53 5.40 0.16
C LEU A 71 7.59 6.90 -0.12
N HIS A 72 6.57 7.62 0.33
CA HIS A 72 6.47 9.05 0.09
C HIS A 72 5.65 9.73 1.17
N ARG A 73 6.01 10.98 1.48
CA ARG A 73 5.27 11.83 2.40
C ARG A 73 5.16 13.21 1.81
N VAL A 74 3.95 13.77 1.84
CA VAL A 74 3.73 15.19 1.61
C VAL A 74 3.34 15.87 2.91
N GLN A 75 3.80 17.11 3.01
CA GLN A 75 3.42 18.04 4.06
C GLN A 75 2.71 19.21 3.39
N THR A 76 1.44 19.43 3.72
CA THR A 76 0.61 20.47 3.11
C THR A 76 -0.51 20.89 4.06
N THR A 77 -1.18 22.00 3.76
CA THR A 77 -2.39 22.42 4.49
C THR A 77 -3.62 21.93 3.74
N PHE A 78 -4.37 21.01 4.33
CA PHE A 78 -5.61 20.53 3.74
C PHE A 78 -6.74 21.51 4.05
N THR A 79 -7.27 22.15 3.03
CA THR A 79 -8.38 23.12 3.16
C THR A 79 -9.75 22.46 3.21
N GLU A 80 -9.85 21.20 2.77
CA GLU A 80 -11.07 20.42 2.72
C GLU A 80 -10.80 18.98 3.23
N PRO A 81 -11.84 18.21 3.61
CA PRO A 81 -11.70 16.79 3.90
C PRO A 81 -11.18 16.02 2.69
N LEU A 82 -10.28 15.07 2.92
CA LEU A 82 -9.80 14.18 1.88
C LEU A 82 -10.60 12.87 1.86
N TYR A 83 -10.81 12.36 0.66
CA TYR A 83 -11.51 11.10 0.43
C TYR A 83 -10.57 10.11 -0.25
N PRO A 84 -10.52 8.84 0.21
CA PRO A 84 -9.75 7.81 -0.46
C PRO A 84 -10.38 7.49 -1.83
N GLY A 85 -9.53 7.35 -2.85
CA GLY A 85 -9.92 6.97 -4.20
C GLY A 85 -8.94 5.97 -4.78
N PHE A 86 -9.44 5.08 -5.63
CA PHE A 86 -8.62 4.08 -6.33
C PHE A 86 -9.01 4.01 -7.80
N ALA A 87 -8.01 3.78 -8.65
CA ALA A 87 -8.18 3.49 -10.06
C ALA A 87 -7.50 2.14 -10.33
N LEU A 88 -8.27 1.21 -10.91
CA LEU A 88 -7.81 -0.14 -11.21
C LEU A 88 -7.74 -0.31 -12.72
N TRP A 89 -6.69 -0.96 -13.20
CA TRP A 89 -6.54 -1.25 -14.63
C TRP A 89 -6.88 -2.71 -14.92
N ARG A 90 -5.98 -3.64 -14.59
CA ARG A 90 -6.15 -5.10 -14.77
C ARG A 90 -5.99 -5.85 -13.44
N SER A 91 -6.41 -5.24 -12.34
CA SER A 91 -6.22 -5.74 -10.99
C SER A 91 -7.50 -5.62 -10.15
N ALA A 92 -7.55 -6.40 -9.08
CA ALA A 92 -8.53 -6.23 -8.00
C ALA A 92 -7.82 -5.66 -6.77
N ALA A 93 -8.51 -4.77 -6.05
CA ALA A 93 -8.05 -4.26 -4.77
C ALA A 93 -9.07 -4.60 -3.68
N LYS A 94 -8.59 -4.75 -2.46
CA LYS A 94 -9.40 -4.86 -1.24
C LYS A 94 -8.98 -3.74 -0.30
N LEU A 95 -9.97 -3.11 0.33
CA LEU A 95 -9.74 -2.14 1.38
C LEU A 95 -9.89 -2.84 2.73
N SER A 96 -8.97 -2.57 3.65
CA SER A 96 -8.98 -3.10 5.01
C SER A 96 -8.49 -2.04 5.98
N ASP A 97 -9.15 -1.94 7.12
CA ASP A 97 -8.71 -1.08 8.22
C ASP A 97 -7.66 -1.85 9.03
N GLU A 98 -6.38 -1.69 8.67
CA GLU A 98 -5.26 -2.27 9.39
C GLU A 98 -4.43 -1.12 9.99
N VAL A 99 -4.34 -1.05 11.32
CA VAL A 99 -3.46 -0.09 11.99
C VAL A 99 -2.04 -0.59 11.76
N LEU A 100 -1.20 0.21 11.09
CA LEU A 100 0.22 -0.05 10.90
C LEU A 100 0.96 0.03 12.25
N THR A 101 0.74 -0.96 13.11
CA THR A 101 1.52 -1.14 14.34
C THR A 101 2.77 -1.92 13.98
N GLY A 102 3.94 -1.33 14.25
CA GLY A 102 5.21 -2.04 14.09
C GLY A 102 5.24 -3.20 15.07
N HIS A 103 5.12 -4.43 14.59
CA HIS A 103 5.37 -5.62 15.39
C HIS A 103 6.68 -6.27 14.97
N THR A 104 7.65 -6.15 15.86
CA THR A 104 8.89 -6.92 15.93
C THR A 104 8.54 -8.40 15.95
N ARG A 105 9.31 -9.20 15.19
CA ARG A 105 9.16 -10.65 15.03
C ARG A 105 9.17 -11.37 16.39
N ASP A 106 8.21 -12.26 16.61
CA ASP A 106 8.45 -13.45 17.42
C ASP A 106 8.77 -14.63 16.50
N LEU A 107 10.07 -14.93 16.43
CA LEU A 107 10.58 -16.23 15.99
C LEU A 107 10.14 -17.28 17.01
N LYS A 108 9.35 -18.26 16.57
CA LYS A 108 9.50 -19.62 17.10
C LYS A 108 9.57 -20.61 15.95
N GLN A 109 10.80 -20.95 15.61
CA GLN A 109 11.11 -22.15 14.83
C GLN A 109 11.08 -23.33 15.80
N GLY A 110 10.38 -24.40 15.41
CA GLY A 110 10.32 -25.65 16.16
C GLY A 110 9.57 -26.72 15.36
N LYS A 111 10.25 -27.28 14.36
CA LYS A 111 9.84 -28.54 13.71
C LYS A 111 9.89 -29.67 14.74
N THR A 112 8.89 -30.55 14.74
CA THR A 112 9.11 -32.01 14.74
C THR A 112 7.94 -32.67 14.00
N GLY A 113 8.22 -33.20 12.81
CA GLY A 113 7.44 -34.31 12.27
C GLY A 113 7.89 -35.59 12.96
N SER A 114 6.95 -36.49 13.25
CA SER A 114 7.28 -37.89 13.58
C SER A 114 6.40 -38.79 12.74
N GLY A 115 7.06 -39.61 11.92
CA GLY A 115 6.46 -40.52 10.94
C GLY A 115 5.88 -41.77 11.59
N ARG A 116 4.87 -42.33 10.93
CA ARG A 116 4.37 -43.68 11.20
C ARG A 116 5.33 -44.68 10.54
N GLN A 117 5.88 -45.61 11.32
CA GLN A 117 6.51 -46.83 10.80
C GLN A 117 5.60 -48.02 11.12
N ASN A 118 5.32 -48.81 10.08
CA ASN A 118 4.59 -50.07 10.15
C ASN A 118 5.45 -51.15 10.81
N VAL A 119 4.87 -51.92 11.73
CA VAL A 119 5.48 -53.13 12.29
C VAL A 119 5.12 -54.31 11.39
N GLY A 120 6.11 -54.85 10.69
CA GLY A 120 6.03 -56.16 10.03
C GLY A 120 6.54 -57.24 10.98
N THR A 121 5.69 -58.23 11.27
CA THR A 121 6.02 -59.44 12.02
C THR A 121 6.68 -60.48 11.11
N GLY A 122 7.77 -61.09 11.56
CA GLY A 122 8.32 -62.31 10.97
C GLY A 122 9.65 -62.70 11.60
N ASN A 123 9.64 -63.71 12.47
CA ASN A 123 10.85 -64.43 12.88
C ASN A 123 10.63 -65.94 12.76
N ARG A 124 11.76 -66.59 12.47
CA ARG A 124 12.01 -68.01 12.21
C ARG A 124 11.59 -68.92 13.36
#